data_AF-A0AAV6S289-F1
#
_entry.id   AF-A0AAV6S289-F1
#
_cell.length_a   1.000
_cell.length_b   1.000
_cell.length_c   1.000
_cell.angle_alpha   90.00
_cell.angle_beta   90.00
_cell.angle_gamma   90.00
#
_symmetry.space_group_name_H-M   'P 1'
#
loop_
_entity.id
_entity.type
_entity.pdbx_description
1 polymer ?
#
loop_
_entity_poly.entity_id
_entity_poly.type
_entity_poly.pdbx_seq_one_letter_code
_entity_poly.pdbx_strand_id
1 'polypeptide(L)'
;MPVLDRVSDVQLERLVVDRIVPALLADGFCHVDGFLGASLGDAVLGQVKQMHRGGALQDGRLAGSAPGVHRRTIRGDKIAWVSGSERGCEAVNVLLHRLDKLVSACARRIGNKAIRERSKDVKFQNKVTG
;
A
#
# COMPACT_ATOMS: atom_id res chain seq x y z
N MET A 1 6.94 21.73 -11.40
CA MET A 1 5.92 20.68 -11.22
C MET A 1 5.24 20.92 -9.89
N PRO A 2 3.92 21.17 -9.83
CA PRO A 2 3.29 21.60 -8.59
C PRO A 2 3.20 20.42 -7.62
N VAL A 3 3.68 20.67 -6.41
CA VAL A 3 3.71 19.71 -5.30
C VAL A 3 2.26 19.45 -4.86
N LEU A 4 1.81 18.19 -4.93
CA LEU A 4 0.47 17.74 -4.55
C LEU A 4 0.35 17.59 -3.03
N ASP A 5 0.60 18.66 -2.27
CA ASP A 5 0.63 18.58 -0.79
C ASP A 5 -0.77 18.44 -0.16
N ARG A 6 -1.85 18.61 -0.93
CA ARG A 6 -3.22 18.27 -0.50
C ARG A 6 -4.02 17.79 -1.70
N VAL A 7 -4.05 16.48 -1.95
CA VAL A 7 -5.01 15.90 -2.90
C VAL A 7 -6.38 15.92 -2.21
N SER A 8 -7.23 16.89 -2.58
CA SER A 8 -8.64 16.86 -2.20
C SER A 8 -9.36 15.69 -2.88
N ASP A 9 -10.48 15.24 -2.33
CA ASP A 9 -11.26 14.15 -2.93
C ASP A 9 -11.67 14.46 -4.39
N VAL A 10 -11.86 15.74 -4.72
CA VAL A 10 -12.12 16.21 -6.09
C VAL A 10 -10.92 15.99 -7.01
N GLN A 11 -9.71 16.31 -6.55
CA GLN A 11 -8.48 16.09 -7.33
C GLN A 11 -8.18 14.60 -7.51
N LEU A 12 -8.48 13.79 -6.51
CA LEU A 12 -8.36 12.34 -6.59
C LEU A 12 -9.31 11.76 -7.64
N GLU A 13 -10.58 12.18 -7.63
CA GLU A 13 -11.58 11.70 -8.60
C GLU A 13 -11.19 12.09 -10.03
N ARG A 14 -10.69 13.31 -10.24
CA ARG A 14 -10.16 13.74 -11.54
C ARG A 14 -8.98 12.89 -11.99
N LEU A 15 -8.00 12.66 -11.11
CA LEU A 15 -6.85 11.79 -11.41
C LEU A 15 -7.31 10.38 -11.82
N VAL A 16 -8.34 9.85 -11.15
CA VAL A 16 -8.91 8.54 -11.44
C VAL A 16 -9.55 8.49 -12.84
N VAL A 17 -10.39 9.46 -13.15
CA VAL A 17 -11.13 9.53 -14.42
C VAL A 17 -10.21 9.86 -15.60
N ASP A 18 -9.36 10.87 -15.43
CA ASP A 18 -8.60 11.45 -16.55
C ASP A 18 -7.36 10.62 -16.90
N ARG A 19 -6.82 9.85 -15.94
CA ARG A 19 -5.53 9.15 -16.12
C ARG A 19 -5.56 7.68 -15.71
N ILE A 20 -5.96 7.37 -14.47
CA ILE A 20 -5.74 6.02 -13.93
C ILE A 20 -6.64 4.98 -14.58
N VAL A 21 -7.95 5.23 -14.68
CA VAL A 21 -8.87 4.26 -15.30
C VAL A 21 -8.54 4.01 -16.77
N PRO A 22 -8.31 5.05 -17.61
CA PRO A 22 -7.87 4.84 -18.99
C PRO A 22 -6.59 4.00 -19.09
N ALA A 23 -5.55 4.32 -18.32
CA ALA A 23 -4.28 3.60 -18.34
C ALA A 23 -4.42 2.14 -17.86
N LEU A 24 -5.20 1.90 -16.80
CA LEU A 24 -5.46 0.54 -16.33
C LEU A 24 -6.23 -0.31 -17.34
N LEU A 25 -7.17 0.29 -18.09
CA LEU A 25 -7.93 -0.41 -19.13
C LEU A 25 -7.10 -0.67 -20.40
N ALA A 26 -6.21 0.26 -20.77
CA ALA A 26 -5.39 0.15 -21.96
C ALA A 26 -4.14 -0.71 -21.75
N ASP A 27 -3.40 -0.47 -20.67
CA ASP A 27 -2.05 -1.00 -20.45
C ASP A 27 -1.97 -1.98 -19.27
N GLY A 28 -2.99 -2.02 -18.41
CA GLY A 28 -3.01 -2.85 -17.20
C GLY A 28 -2.18 -2.29 -16.03
N PHE A 29 -1.57 -1.10 -16.17
CA PHE A 29 -0.83 -0.42 -15.10
C PHE A 29 -0.93 1.10 -15.21
N CYS A 30 -0.66 1.82 -14.10
CA CYS A 30 -0.55 3.28 -14.08
C CYS A 30 0.46 3.71 -13.01
N HIS A 31 1.41 4.58 -13.35
CA HIS A 31 2.28 5.23 -12.37
C HIS A 31 1.66 6.59 -11.96
N VAL A 32 1.89 7.04 -10.72
CA VAL A 32 1.44 8.34 -10.23
C VAL A 32 2.55 8.94 -9.36
N ASP A 33 3.17 10.00 -9.86
CA ASP A 33 4.22 10.71 -9.12
C ASP A 33 3.63 11.68 -8.10
N GLY A 34 4.39 11.94 -7.03
CA GLY A 34 4.04 12.94 -6.03
C GLY A 34 2.78 12.63 -5.22
N PHE A 35 2.31 11.37 -5.20
CA PHE A 35 1.03 10.97 -4.60
C PHE A 35 0.83 11.42 -3.14
N LEU A 36 1.90 11.45 -2.34
CA LEU A 36 1.84 11.89 -0.94
C LEU A 36 2.28 13.34 -0.73
N GLY A 37 3.06 13.91 -1.65
CA GLY A 37 3.90 15.07 -1.37
C GLY A 37 5.15 14.71 -0.55
N ALA A 38 6.10 15.64 -0.46
CA ALA A 38 7.41 15.39 0.18
C ALA A 38 7.27 15.18 1.69
N SER A 39 6.55 16.08 2.38
CA SER A 39 6.42 16.04 3.84
C SER A 39 5.77 14.75 4.36
N LEU A 40 4.66 14.33 3.77
CA LEU A 40 3.99 13.09 4.17
C LEU A 40 4.80 11.86 3.72
N GLY A 41 5.46 11.92 2.57
CA GLY A 41 6.37 10.87 2.11
C GLY A 41 7.52 10.63 3.10
N ASP A 42 8.14 11.69 3.59
CA ASP A 42 9.21 11.63 4.59
C ASP A 42 8.72 11.09 5.93
N ALA A 43 7.50 11.47 6.35
CA ALA A 43 6.89 10.94 7.56
C ALA A 43 6.63 9.42 7.47
N VAL A 44 6.08 8.94 6.35
CA VAL A 44 5.91 7.50 6.08
C VAL A 44 7.25 6.79 6.10
N LEU A 45 8.27 7.34 5.43
CA LEU A 45 9.61 6.77 5.43
C LEU A 45 10.21 6.69 6.85
N GLY A 46 10.01 7.71 7.67
CA GLY A 46 10.42 7.74 9.07
C GLY A 46 9.81 6.59 9.88
N GLN A 47 8.50 6.39 9.76
CA GLN A 47 7.77 5.32 10.45
C GLN A 47 8.24 3.93 9.99
N VAL A 48 8.41 3.72 8.67
CA VAL A 48 8.93 2.46 8.13
C VAL A 48 10.36 2.18 8.61
N LYS A 49 11.23 3.19 8.65
CA LYS A 49 12.58 3.06 9.21
C LYS A 49 12.55 2.70 10.70
N GLN A 50 11.62 3.26 11.46
CA GLN A 50 11.47 2.94 12.87
C GLN A 50 11.01 1.48 13.06
N MET A 51 10.05 1.00 12.28
CA MET A 51 9.64 -0.41 12.28
C MET A 51 10.80 -1.34 11.96
N HIS A 52 11.63 -0.98 10.97
CA HIS A 52 12.81 -1.78 10.62
C HIS A 52 13.83 -1.83 11.76
N ARG A 53 14.18 -0.68 12.35
CA ARG A 53 15.11 -0.61 13.49
C ARG A 53 14.58 -1.31 14.74
N GLY A 54 13.26 -1.27 14.94
CA GLY A 54 12.58 -1.95 16.04
C GLY A 54 12.41 -3.47 15.84
N GLY A 55 12.88 -4.03 14.72
CA GLY A 55 12.82 -5.47 14.47
C GLY A 55 11.44 -6.01 14.07
N ALA A 56 10.49 -5.14 13.73
CA ALA A 56 9.12 -5.54 13.38
C ALA A 56 9.03 -6.27 12.02
N LEU A 57 10.01 -6.06 11.14
CA LEU A 57 10.05 -6.64 9.79
C LEU A 57 10.57 -8.09 9.82
N GLN A 58 9.89 -8.99 9.10
CA GLN A 58 10.18 -10.42 9.02
C GLN A 58 10.37 -10.87 7.56
N ASP A 59 11.07 -11.98 7.34
CA ASP A 59 11.28 -12.50 5.97
C ASP A 59 9.96 -12.79 5.24
N GLY A 60 9.84 -12.28 4.01
CA GLY A 60 8.63 -12.42 3.20
C GLY A 60 8.24 -13.87 2.91
N ARG A 61 6.95 -14.21 3.05
CA ARG A 61 6.41 -15.57 2.76
C ARG A 61 5.98 -15.69 1.30
N LEU A 62 6.03 -16.90 0.76
CA LEU A 62 5.41 -17.25 -0.52
C LEU A 62 4.02 -17.85 -0.23
N ALA A 63 3.08 -17.67 -1.16
CA ALA A 63 1.73 -18.25 -1.05
C ALA A 63 1.77 -19.79 -1.04
N GLY A 64 2.78 -20.40 -1.66
CA GLY A 64 3.06 -21.83 -1.61
C GLY A 64 4.53 -22.11 -1.26
N SER A 65 4.80 -23.33 -0.81
CA SER A 65 6.16 -23.83 -0.57
C SER A 65 6.46 -25.00 -1.50
N ALA A 66 7.60 -24.96 -2.19
CA ALA A 66 8.14 -26.09 -2.92
C ALA A 66 9.25 -26.78 -2.10
N PRO A 67 9.29 -28.12 -2.03
CA PRO A 67 10.39 -28.85 -1.38
C PRO A 67 11.75 -28.44 -1.95
N GLY A 68 12.75 -28.26 -1.09
CA GLY A 68 14.12 -27.92 -1.49
C GLY A 68 14.35 -26.45 -1.90
N VAL A 69 13.30 -25.61 -1.97
CA VAL A 69 13.46 -24.19 -2.32
C VAL A 69 13.47 -23.33 -1.06
N HIS A 70 14.62 -22.76 -0.73
CA HIS A 70 14.72 -21.76 0.32
C HIS A 70 13.99 -20.47 -0.08
N ARG A 71 13.11 -19.98 0.80
CA ARG A 71 12.28 -18.79 0.54
C ARG A 71 13.08 -17.54 0.17
N ARG A 72 14.26 -17.37 0.78
CA ARG A 72 15.17 -16.25 0.51
C ARG A 72 15.76 -16.28 -0.91
N THR A 73 15.79 -17.45 -1.56
CA THR A 73 16.25 -17.59 -2.94
C THR A 73 15.26 -16.97 -3.92
N ILE A 74 13.97 -16.95 -3.59
CA ILE A 74 12.93 -16.35 -4.43
C ILE A 74 12.68 -14.88 -4.05
N ARG A 75 12.62 -14.57 -2.75
CA ARG A 75 12.39 -13.20 -2.26
C ARG A 75 13.27 -12.88 -1.05
N GLY A 76 14.13 -11.89 -1.20
CA GLY A 76 15.09 -11.45 -0.17
C GLY A 76 14.60 -10.28 0.69
N ASP A 77 13.35 -9.86 0.53
CA ASP A 77 12.78 -8.72 1.25
C ASP A 77 12.29 -9.09 2.66
N LYS A 78 12.25 -8.08 3.53
CA LYS A 78 11.58 -8.16 4.82
C LYS A 78 10.30 -7.33 4.80
N ILE A 79 9.22 -7.89 5.34
CA ILE A 79 7.89 -7.29 5.34
C ILE A 79 7.35 -7.16 6.75
N ALA A 80 6.42 -6.23 6.93
CA ALA A 80 5.53 -6.17 8.09
C ALA A 80 4.10 -5.97 7.59
N TRP A 81 3.15 -6.61 8.26
CA TRP A 81 1.73 -6.36 8.04
C TRP A 81 1.27 -5.32 9.03
N VAL A 82 0.76 -4.20 8.53
CA VAL A 82 0.23 -3.10 9.33
C VAL A 82 -1.18 -2.78 8.90
N SER A 83 -2.02 -2.44 9.86
CA SER A 83 -3.39 -1.99 9.63
C SER A 83 -3.47 -0.47 9.51
N GLY A 84 -2.52 0.25 10.11
CA GLY A 84 -2.49 1.70 10.24
C GLY A 84 -3.03 2.19 11.61
N SER A 85 -3.59 1.32 12.44
CA SER A 85 -4.05 1.70 13.79
C SER A 85 -2.98 1.51 14.87
N GLU A 86 -1.84 0.91 14.51
CA GLU A 86 -0.73 0.70 15.42
C GLU A 86 -0.08 2.04 15.82
N ARG A 87 0.38 2.15 17.07
CA ARG A 87 1.15 3.32 17.53
C ARG A 87 2.38 3.51 16.65
N GLY A 88 2.60 4.72 16.14
CA GLY A 88 3.73 5.01 15.26
C GLY A 88 3.48 4.65 13.78
N CYS A 89 2.24 4.31 13.39
CA CYS A 89 1.82 4.08 12.01
C CYS A 89 0.88 5.16 11.46
N GLU A 90 0.81 6.34 12.09
CA GLU A 90 -0.14 7.41 11.73
C GLU A 90 0.04 7.91 10.29
N ALA A 91 1.27 8.15 9.82
CA ALA A 91 1.52 8.58 8.44
C ALA A 91 1.25 7.44 7.45
N VAL A 92 1.61 6.21 7.80
CA VAL A 92 1.25 5.01 7.03
C VAL A 92 -0.26 4.87 6.90
N ASN A 93 -1.02 5.16 7.97
CA ASN A 93 -2.47 5.12 7.97
C ASN A 93 -3.06 6.14 6.98
N VAL A 94 -2.50 7.35 6.91
CA VAL A 94 -2.92 8.36 5.92
C VAL A 94 -2.69 7.85 4.49
N LEU A 95 -1.52 7.25 4.21
CA LEU A 95 -1.24 6.63 2.91
C LEU A 95 -2.28 5.54 2.59
N LEU A 96 -2.54 4.63 3.53
CA LEU A 96 -3.50 3.54 3.37
C LEU A 96 -4.92 4.06 3.10
N HIS A 97 -5.35 5.13 3.77
CA HIS A 97 -6.65 5.76 3.53
C HIS A 97 -6.74 6.42 2.14
N ARG A 98 -5.66 7.08 1.68
CA ARG A 98 -5.62 7.67 0.33
C ARG A 98 -5.70 6.60 -0.75
N LEU A 99 -5.00 5.48 -0.57
CA LEU A 99 -5.06 4.33 -1.48
C LEU A 99 -6.47 3.72 -1.52
N ASP A 100 -7.13 3.56 -0.37
CA ASP A 100 -8.50 3.04 -0.33
C ASP A 100 -9.48 3.92 -1.10
N LYS A 101 -9.41 5.25 -0.92
CA LYS A 101 -10.24 6.19 -1.67
C LYS A 101 -9.98 6.07 -3.18
N LEU A 102 -8.71 5.98 -3.57
CA LEU A 102 -8.30 5.84 -4.98
C LEU A 102 -8.87 4.55 -5.59
N VAL A 103 -8.63 3.41 -4.94
CA VAL A 103 -9.08 2.10 -5.42
C VAL A 103 -10.60 2.02 -5.44
N SER A 104 -11.29 2.60 -4.44
CA SER A 104 -12.75 2.68 -4.41
C SER A 104 -13.30 3.50 -5.58
N ALA A 105 -12.65 4.61 -5.93
CA ALA A 105 -13.02 5.41 -7.10
C ALA A 105 -12.77 4.67 -8.42
N CYS A 106 -11.70 3.88 -8.51
CA CYS A 106 -11.41 3.03 -9.66
C CYS A 106 -12.41 1.87 -9.79
N ALA A 107 -12.75 1.17 -8.70
CA ALA A 107 -13.60 -0.03 -8.74
C ALA A 107 -15.00 0.24 -9.30
N ARG A 108 -15.55 1.43 -9.04
CA ARG A 108 -16.81 1.90 -9.65
C ARG A 108 -16.75 1.97 -11.18
N ARG A 109 -15.55 2.00 -11.76
CA ARG A 109 -15.29 2.26 -13.18
C ARG A 109 -14.60 1.10 -13.89
N ILE A 110 -13.93 0.22 -13.16
CA ILE A 110 -13.23 -0.95 -13.68
C ILE A 110 -14.04 -2.21 -13.30
N GLY A 111 -14.99 -2.56 -14.17
CA GLY A 111 -15.62 -3.89 -14.20
C GLY A 111 -16.55 -4.25 -13.04
N ASN A 112 -17.17 -3.27 -12.37
CA ASN A 112 -18.14 -3.45 -11.27
C ASN A 112 -17.73 -4.50 -10.22
N LYS A 113 -16.44 -4.47 -9.83
CA LYS A 113 -15.91 -5.41 -8.83
C LYS A 113 -16.20 -4.87 -7.43
N ALA A 114 -16.90 -5.64 -6.61
CA ALA A 114 -17.10 -5.32 -5.21
C ALA A 114 -15.78 -5.46 -4.44
N ILE A 115 -15.30 -4.37 -3.83
CA ILE A 115 -14.17 -4.40 -2.90
C ILE A 115 -14.68 -4.98 -1.58
N ARG A 116 -14.04 -6.06 -1.11
CA ARG A 116 -14.37 -6.70 0.18
C ARG A 116 -13.54 -6.13 1.31
N GLU A 117 -12.23 -6.28 1.21
CA GLU A 117 -11.27 -5.89 2.26
C GLU A 117 -9.86 -5.75 1.68
N ARG A 118 -8.95 -5.13 2.44
CA ARG A 118 -7.53 -5.14 2.13
C ARG A 118 -6.97 -6.54 2.35
N SER A 119 -6.24 -7.08 1.37
CA SER A 119 -5.55 -8.35 1.50
C SER A 119 -4.54 -8.34 2.63
N LYS A 120 -4.52 -9.40 3.45
CA LYS A 120 -3.57 -9.62 4.54
C LYS A 120 -3.19 -11.10 4.63
N ASP A 121 -1.97 -11.41 5.05
CA ASP A 121 -1.60 -12.80 5.39
C ASP A 121 -2.15 -13.16 6.78
N VAL A 122 -3.18 -14.01 6.80
CA VAL A 122 -3.89 -14.46 8.01
C VAL A 122 -2.94 -15.12 9.02
N LYS A 123 -1.81 -15.71 8.56
CA LYS A 123 -0.85 -16.40 9.45
C LYS A 123 0.04 -15.44 10.26
N PHE A 124 0.01 -14.14 10.00
CA PHE A 124 0.80 -13.14 10.73
C PHE A 124 0.10 -12.53 11.95
N GLN A 125 -1.20 -12.76 12.15
CA GLN A 125 -1.97 -12.13 13.24
C GLN A 125 -1.58 -12.64 14.65
N ASN A 126 -1.05 -13.86 14.78
CA ASN A 126 -0.77 -14.47 16.10
C ASN A 126 0.53 -14.01 16.77
N LYS A 127 1.16 -12.91 16.33
CA LYS A 127 2.47 -12.46 16.87
C LYS A 127 2.56 -10.98 17.28
N VAL A 128 1.52 -10.19 17.06
CA VAL A 128 1.53 -8.73 17.36
C VAL A 128 0.67 -8.38 18.59
N THR A 129 -0.07 -9.35 19.14
CA THR A 129 -0.88 -9.22 20.36
C THR A 129 -0.25 -9.90 21.60
N GLY A 130 1.06 -10.11 21.60
CA GLY A 130 1.82 -10.61 22.76
C GLY A 130 2.68 -9.51 23.37
#